data_AF-A0A937P7R0-F1
#
_entry.id   AF-A0A937P7R0-F1
#
_cell.length_a   1.000
_cell.length_b   1.000
_cell.length_c   1.000
_cell.angle_alpha   90.00
_cell.angle_beta   90.00
_cell.angle_gamma   90.00
#
_symmetry.space_group_name_H-M   'P 1'
#
loop_
_entity.id
_entity.type
_entity.pdbx_description
1 polymer ?
#
loop_
_entity_poly.entity_id
_entity_poly.type
_entity_poly.pdbx_seq_one_letter_code
_entity_poly.pdbx_strand_id
1 'polypeptide(L)'
;MSIKNFFLILLLPLIFSCNKPKDSFEAIVPSPDSKIHVYFNLNKGEPYYLVYYNKEIVIDWSSLGFILKDNDSLIDGFVLAARKTRSVNEIRDTVLGDFFSFKSKYNELTISLQQEGALGRKFDIVFRVFNNGIGFRYVFPEQEGLTNVEIVSEETEFRLGSDCIAWWIPADSIGYERFYRNTSFKEIETLNTPVTFELKNGLYISIHEANPTDYARLTLKRDEEDELEFDCYLVPFPDGIKVKTKTPFKTPWRIILIVSDPEKLIESGLMQ
;
A
#
# COMPACT_ATOMS: atom_id res chain seq x y z
N MET A 1 -81.76 -1.94 -9.93
CA MET A 1 -80.80 -0.89 -10.32
C MET A 1 -79.57 -1.08 -9.44
N SER A 2 -78.57 -1.84 -9.90
CA SER A 2 -77.46 -2.32 -9.05
C SER A 2 -76.14 -1.75 -9.56
N ILE A 3 -75.50 -0.90 -8.76
CA ILE A 3 -74.19 -0.30 -9.04
C ILE A 3 -73.12 -1.29 -8.56
N LYS A 4 -72.21 -1.69 -9.47
CA LYS A 4 -71.01 -2.48 -9.14
C LYS A 4 -69.86 -1.53 -8.81
N ASN A 5 -69.34 -1.59 -7.59
CA ASN A 5 -68.15 -0.85 -7.17
C ASN A 5 -66.87 -1.50 -7.74
N PHE A 6 -66.03 -0.69 -8.36
CA PHE A 6 -64.72 -1.07 -8.90
C PHE A 6 -63.65 -0.65 -7.86
N PHE A 7 -62.97 -1.62 -7.24
CA PHE A 7 -61.87 -1.36 -6.31
C PHE A 7 -60.57 -1.25 -7.10
N LEU A 8 -59.98 -0.05 -7.15
CA LEU A 8 -58.68 0.22 -7.77
C LEU A 8 -57.59 -0.04 -6.72
N ILE A 9 -56.82 -1.13 -6.86
CA ILE A 9 -55.66 -1.42 -6.02
C ILE A 9 -54.47 -0.65 -6.60
N LEU A 10 -54.04 0.40 -5.90
CA LEU A 10 -52.84 1.18 -6.22
C LEU A 10 -51.61 0.45 -5.67
N LEU A 11 -50.80 -0.15 -6.54
CA LEU A 11 -49.54 -0.80 -6.16
C LEU A 11 -48.45 0.28 -5.99
N LEU A 12 -48.06 0.56 -4.74
CA LEU A 12 -46.94 1.47 -4.43
C LEU A 12 -45.61 0.75 -4.70
N PRO A 13 -44.69 1.30 -5.51
CA PRO A 13 -43.36 0.72 -5.67
C PRO A 13 -42.53 1.00 -4.40
N LEU A 14 -42.09 -0.06 -3.71
CA LEU A 14 -41.06 0.03 -2.68
C LEU A 14 -39.74 0.42 -3.34
N ILE A 15 -39.38 1.69 -3.21
CA ILE A 15 -38.03 2.17 -3.52
C ILE A 15 -37.13 1.68 -2.37
N PHE A 16 -36.40 0.59 -2.60
CA PHE A 16 -35.29 0.20 -1.75
C PHE A 16 -34.19 1.26 -1.88
N SER A 17 -34.19 2.23 -0.97
CA SER A 17 -33.07 3.14 -0.77
C SER A 17 -31.89 2.33 -0.23
N CYS A 18 -30.89 2.11 -1.09
CA CYS A 18 -29.63 1.51 -0.70
C CYS A 18 -28.87 2.54 0.16
N ASN A 19 -29.09 2.54 1.47
CA ASN A 19 -28.27 3.31 2.41
C ASN A 19 -26.88 2.66 2.44
N LYS A 20 -25.95 3.16 1.61
CA LYS A 20 -24.53 2.92 1.86
C LYS A 20 -24.21 3.47 3.25
N PRO A 21 -23.62 2.68 4.16
CA PRO A 21 -23.22 3.19 5.46
C PRO A 21 -22.27 4.37 5.27
N LYS A 22 -22.42 5.38 6.14
CA LYS A 22 -21.74 6.68 6.06
C LYS A 22 -20.25 6.61 6.42
N ASP A 23 -19.76 5.42 6.75
CA ASP A 23 -18.49 5.17 7.45
C ASP A 23 -17.45 4.43 6.58
N SER A 24 -17.69 4.35 5.27
CA SER A 24 -16.74 3.75 4.32
C SER A 24 -16.46 4.68 3.14
N PHE A 25 -15.19 4.91 2.82
CA PHE A 25 -14.76 5.68 1.65
C PHE A 25 -13.92 4.82 0.71
N GLU A 26 -14.10 5.00 -0.60
CA GLU A 26 -13.37 4.27 -1.62
C GLU A 26 -12.78 5.22 -2.67
N ALA A 27 -11.56 4.91 -3.11
CA ALA A 27 -10.92 5.58 -4.23
C ALA A 27 -10.17 4.58 -5.10
N ILE A 28 -10.05 4.90 -6.40
CA ILE A 28 -9.34 4.07 -7.36
C ILE A 28 -8.41 4.97 -8.16
N VAL A 29 -7.19 4.48 -8.42
CA VAL A 29 -6.24 5.11 -9.35
C VAL A 29 -5.67 4.06 -10.31
N PRO A 30 -5.91 4.20 -11.63
CA PRO A 30 -5.35 3.31 -12.64
C PRO A 30 -3.92 3.73 -13.03
N SER A 31 -3.14 2.80 -13.60
CA SER A 31 -1.93 3.11 -14.35
C SER A 31 -2.25 3.89 -15.63
N PRO A 32 -1.27 4.55 -16.25
CA PRO A 32 -1.47 5.23 -17.54
C PRO A 32 -1.99 4.33 -18.68
N ASP A 33 -1.70 3.03 -18.66
CA ASP A 33 -2.25 2.05 -19.62
C ASP A 33 -3.47 1.28 -19.09
N SER A 34 -3.95 1.63 -17.89
CA SER A 34 -5.10 1.01 -17.22
C SER A 34 -4.97 -0.50 -16.99
N LYS A 35 -3.75 -1.05 -16.96
CA LYS A 35 -3.54 -2.45 -16.57
C LYS A 35 -3.45 -2.59 -15.06
N ILE A 36 -2.75 -1.70 -14.38
CA ILE A 36 -2.63 -1.74 -12.93
C ILE A 36 -3.69 -0.81 -12.33
N HIS A 37 -4.38 -1.27 -11.29
CA HIS A 37 -5.31 -0.43 -10.53
C HIS A 37 -5.02 -0.58 -9.05
N VAL A 38 -4.88 0.56 -8.36
CA VAL A 38 -4.87 0.60 -6.90
C VAL A 38 -6.23 1.04 -6.42
N TYR A 39 -6.83 0.23 -5.56
CA TYR A 39 -8.03 0.54 -4.81
C TYR A 39 -7.62 0.90 -3.40
N PHE A 40 -8.12 2.02 -2.90
CA PHE A 40 -8.02 2.43 -1.51
C PHE A 40 -9.41 2.34 -0.89
N ASN A 41 -9.48 1.78 0.30
CA ASN A 41 -10.69 1.74 1.10
C ASN A 41 -10.39 2.23 2.53
N LEU A 42 -11.22 3.13 3.04
CA LEU A 42 -11.26 3.47 4.45
C LEU A 42 -12.51 2.83 5.02
N ASN A 43 -12.38 1.74 5.76
CA ASN A 43 -13.49 0.97 6.31
C ASN A 43 -13.56 1.18 7.81
N LYS A 44 -14.64 1.78 8.33
CA LYS A 44 -14.80 2.03 9.78
C LYS A 44 -13.60 2.74 10.42
N GLY A 45 -12.93 3.59 9.65
CA GLY A 45 -11.78 4.36 10.09
C GLY A 45 -10.41 3.67 9.94
N GLU A 46 -10.36 2.46 9.40
CA GLU A 46 -9.12 1.73 9.11
C GLU A 46 -8.79 1.80 7.61
N PRO A 47 -7.58 2.22 7.21
CA PRO A 47 -7.21 2.36 5.81
C PRO A 47 -6.59 1.06 5.25
N TYR A 48 -7.09 0.66 4.07
CA TYR A 48 -6.67 -0.53 3.35
C TYR A 48 -6.37 -0.20 1.88
N TYR A 49 -5.52 -1.01 1.24
CA TYR A 49 -5.32 -0.97 -0.20
C TYR A 49 -5.36 -2.35 -0.84
N LEU A 50 -5.65 -2.36 -2.14
CA LEU A 50 -5.77 -3.54 -2.98
C LEU A 50 -5.20 -3.22 -4.37
N VAL A 51 -4.48 -4.15 -5.00
CA VAL A 51 -3.79 -3.94 -6.28
C VAL A 51 -4.18 -5.01 -7.27
N TYR A 52 -4.69 -4.58 -8.43
CA TYR A 52 -4.95 -5.45 -9.57
C TYR A 52 -3.92 -5.26 -10.68
N TYR A 53 -3.65 -6.34 -11.41
CA TYR A 53 -3.07 -6.32 -12.75
C TYR A 53 -4.05 -6.97 -13.73
N ASN A 54 -4.56 -6.18 -14.68
CA ASN A 54 -5.73 -6.48 -15.49
C ASN A 54 -6.94 -6.87 -14.62
N LYS A 55 -7.21 -8.17 -14.47
CA LYS A 55 -8.31 -8.73 -13.68
C LYS A 55 -7.82 -9.59 -12.51
N GLU A 56 -6.51 -9.78 -12.42
CA GLU A 56 -5.88 -10.61 -11.40
C GLU A 56 -5.53 -9.76 -10.18
N ILE A 57 -5.81 -10.28 -8.98
CA ILE A 57 -5.36 -9.69 -7.73
C ILE A 57 -3.87 -9.98 -7.60
N VAL A 58 -3.08 -8.93 -7.37
CA VAL A 58 -1.63 -8.99 -7.17
C VAL A 58 -1.34 -8.86 -5.69
N ILE A 59 -1.89 -7.81 -5.07
CA ILE A 59 -1.93 -7.61 -3.63
C ILE A 59 -3.40 -7.56 -3.27
N ASP A 60 -3.86 -8.44 -2.40
CA ASP A 60 -5.20 -8.46 -1.82
C ASP A 60 -5.32 -7.36 -0.73
N TRP A 61 -6.51 -7.17 -0.15
CA TRP A 61 -6.73 -6.18 0.89
C TRP A 61 -5.66 -6.27 1.98
N SER A 62 -4.90 -5.18 2.10
CA SER A 62 -3.74 -5.05 2.99
C SER A 62 -3.87 -3.75 3.79
N SER A 63 -3.64 -3.83 5.08
CA SER A 63 -3.72 -2.72 6.03
C SER A 63 -2.59 -1.72 5.86
N LEU A 64 -2.83 -0.52 6.37
CA LEU A 64 -1.91 0.61 6.40
C LEU A 64 -2.00 1.29 7.76
N GLY A 65 -0.88 1.62 8.39
CA GLY A 65 -0.91 2.29 9.69
C GLY A 65 0.40 2.23 10.45
N PHE A 66 0.35 2.68 11.69
CA PHE A 66 1.51 2.66 12.59
C PHE A 66 1.10 2.42 14.03
N ILE A 67 1.99 1.78 14.77
CA ILE A 67 2.02 1.80 16.22
C ILE A 67 3.22 2.62 16.67
N LEU A 68 2.96 3.67 17.43
CA LEU A 68 3.97 4.51 18.05
C LEU A 68 4.34 3.97 19.43
N LYS A 69 5.36 4.57 20.03
CA LYS A 69 5.77 4.29 21.41
C LYS A 69 4.59 4.42 22.39
N ASP A 70 4.66 3.68 23.49
CA ASP A 70 3.64 3.62 24.53
C ASP A 70 2.27 3.09 24.03
N ASN A 71 2.30 2.28 22.96
CA ASN A 71 1.12 1.69 22.31
C ASN A 71 0.14 2.74 21.76
N ASP A 72 0.68 3.89 21.34
CA ASP A 72 -0.11 4.95 20.75
C ASP A 72 -0.41 4.63 19.28
N SER A 73 -1.69 4.41 18.98
CA SER A 73 -2.16 3.79 17.73
C SER A 73 -2.54 4.81 16.64
N LEU A 74 -2.07 4.54 15.43
CA LEU A 74 -2.42 5.21 14.17
C LEU A 74 -2.89 4.19 13.12
N ILE A 75 -3.71 3.23 13.52
CA ILE A 75 -4.28 2.20 12.62
C ILE A 75 -5.76 2.43 12.30
N ASP A 76 -6.49 3.13 13.18
CA ASP A 76 -7.94 3.29 13.11
C ASP A 76 -8.41 4.70 13.50
N GLY A 77 -9.74 4.88 13.50
CA GLY A 77 -10.38 6.14 13.92
C GLY A 77 -10.16 7.29 12.93
N PHE A 78 -9.78 6.99 11.69
CA PHE A 78 -9.57 8.00 10.67
C PHE A 78 -10.87 8.39 9.95
N VAL A 79 -10.95 9.66 9.57
CA VAL A 79 -11.89 10.16 8.59
C VAL A 79 -11.13 10.73 7.40
N LEU A 80 -11.78 10.66 6.23
CA LEU A 80 -11.23 11.29 5.03
C LEU A 80 -11.28 12.83 5.18
N ALA A 81 -10.10 13.45 5.21
CA ALA A 81 -9.98 14.91 5.20
C ALA A 81 -9.99 15.47 3.77
N ALA A 82 -9.28 14.82 2.84
CA ALA A 82 -9.23 15.24 1.45
C ALA A 82 -8.79 14.10 0.52
N ARG A 83 -9.12 14.24 -0.77
CA ARG A 83 -8.60 13.41 -1.87
C ARG A 83 -8.10 14.30 -3.00
N LYS A 84 -6.93 13.96 -3.55
CA LYS A 84 -6.38 14.63 -4.73
C LYS A 84 -5.84 13.60 -5.72
N THR A 85 -6.05 13.86 -7.01
CA THR A 85 -5.46 13.08 -8.10
C THR A 85 -4.69 13.98 -9.04
N ARG A 86 -3.61 13.45 -9.63
CA ARG A 86 -2.92 14.10 -10.77
C ARG A 86 -2.26 13.05 -11.65
N SER A 87 -1.89 13.46 -12.86
CA SER A 87 -1.08 12.65 -13.77
C SER A 87 0.24 13.36 -14.05
N VAL A 88 1.31 12.58 -14.13
CA VAL A 88 2.66 13.06 -14.43
C VAL A 88 3.17 12.31 -15.66
N ASN A 89 3.82 13.05 -16.55
CA ASN A 89 4.50 12.51 -17.72
C ASN A 89 5.68 13.42 -18.03
N GLU A 90 6.82 13.08 -17.45
CA GLU A 90 8.06 13.83 -17.59
C GLU A 90 9.20 12.90 -18.03
N ILE A 91 10.20 13.50 -18.66
CA ILE A 91 11.47 12.84 -18.99
C ILE A 91 12.52 13.54 -18.15
N ARG A 92 13.37 12.75 -17.50
CA ARG A 92 14.51 13.25 -16.74
C ARG A 92 15.78 12.64 -17.29
N ASP A 93 16.77 13.49 -17.54
CA ASP A 93 18.10 13.05 -17.93
C ASP A 93 18.86 12.58 -16.69
N THR A 94 19.64 11.50 -16.85
CA THR A 94 20.54 11.03 -15.79
C THR A 94 21.89 11.74 -15.92
N VAL A 95 22.58 11.90 -14.79
CA VAL A 95 23.98 12.35 -14.81
C VAL A 95 24.92 11.19 -15.17
N LEU A 96 24.58 9.98 -14.72
CA LEU A 96 25.31 8.73 -14.93
C LEU A 96 24.35 7.56 -14.68
N GLY A 97 24.46 6.46 -15.44
CA GLY A 97 23.69 5.24 -15.25
C GLY A 97 23.53 4.44 -16.54
N ASP A 98 22.82 3.30 -16.47
CA ASP A 98 22.58 2.42 -17.61
C ASP A 98 21.64 3.04 -18.67
N PHE A 99 20.93 4.10 -18.31
CA PHE A 99 20.03 4.84 -19.18
C PHE A 99 20.40 6.33 -19.19
N PHE A 100 20.42 6.95 -20.37
CA PHE A 100 20.67 8.40 -20.52
C PHE A 100 19.50 9.27 -20.04
N SER A 101 18.28 8.73 -20.07
CA SER A 101 17.09 9.39 -19.56
C SER A 101 16.07 8.36 -19.10
N PHE A 102 15.22 8.73 -18.14
CA PHE A 102 14.10 7.93 -17.68
C PHE A 102 12.80 8.70 -17.85
N LYS A 103 11.76 7.98 -18.26
CA LYS A 103 10.41 8.53 -18.42
C LYS A 103 9.60 8.25 -17.16
N SER A 104 9.29 9.29 -16.39
CA SER A 104 8.40 9.20 -15.25
C SER A 104 6.97 9.47 -15.70
N LYS A 105 6.24 8.39 -16.01
CA LYS A 105 4.82 8.44 -16.41
C LYS A 105 3.97 7.64 -15.43
N TYR A 106 3.18 8.33 -14.62
CA TYR A 106 2.31 7.73 -13.61
C TYR A 106 1.07 8.56 -13.33
N ASN A 107 0.05 7.91 -12.78
CA ASN A 107 -1.05 8.59 -12.11
C ASN A 107 -0.80 8.57 -10.60
N GLU A 108 -1.17 9.64 -9.90
CA GLU A 108 -0.98 9.79 -8.46
C GLU A 108 -2.32 10.01 -7.76
N LEU A 109 -2.52 9.33 -6.63
CA LEU A 109 -3.62 9.51 -5.70
C LEU A 109 -3.06 9.88 -4.33
N THR A 110 -3.51 10.99 -3.79
CA THR A 110 -3.23 11.41 -2.41
C THR A 110 -4.53 11.33 -1.62
N ILE A 111 -4.53 10.54 -0.55
CA ILE A 111 -5.60 10.44 0.44
C ILE A 111 -5.10 11.08 1.72
N SER A 112 -5.73 12.18 2.13
CA SER A 112 -5.44 12.84 3.40
C SER A 112 -6.39 12.31 4.47
N LEU A 113 -5.83 11.71 5.51
CA LEU A 113 -6.56 11.17 6.65
C LEU A 113 -6.36 12.05 7.88
N GLN A 114 -7.40 12.16 8.69
CA GLN A 114 -7.35 12.79 10.00
C GLN A 114 -8.01 11.85 11.01
N GLN A 115 -7.31 11.53 12.09
CA GLN A 115 -7.86 10.77 13.19
C GLN A 115 -8.83 11.63 13.99
N GLU A 116 -9.95 11.05 14.39
CA GLU A 116 -10.89 11.68 15.31
C GLU A 116 -10.29 11.80 16.72
N GLY A 117 -10.89 12.66 17.54
CA GLY A 117 -10.46 12.90 18.92
C GLY A 117 -9.56 14.13 19.10
N ALA A 118 -9.11 14.33 20.34
CA ALA A 118 -8.51 15.59 20.78
C ALA A 118 -7.17 15.91 20.10
N LEU A 119 -6.39 14.89 19.73
CA LEU A 119 -5.10 15.08 19.06
C LEU A 119 -5.24 15.40 17.56
N GLY A 120 -6.34 14.99 16.92
CA GLY A 120 -6.65 15.35 15.53
C GLY A 120 -5.53 15.04 14.53
N ARG A 121 -4.81 13.92 14.73
CA ARG A 121 -3.56 13.59 14.02
C ARG A 121 -3.80 13.31 12.56
N LYS A 122 -2.85 13.70 11.70
CA LYS A 122 -3.00 13.68 10.25
C LYS A 122 -1.83 12.99 9.58
N PHE A 123 -2.12 12.25 8.53
CA PHE A 123 -1.13 11.87 7.52
C PHE A 123 -1.81 11.71 6.16
N ASP A 124 -1.02 11.84 5.10
CA ASP A 124 -1.44 11.48 3.77
C ASP A 124 -0.87 10.12 3.38
N ILE A 125 -1.64 9.35 2.62
CA ILE A 125 -1.15 8.20 1.85
C ILE A 125 -1.08 8.63 0.39
N VAL A 126 0.11 8.52 -0.20
CA VAL A 126 0.36 8.90 -1.59
C VAL A 126 0.69 7.66 -2.40
N PHE A 127 -0.17 7.30 -3.34
CA PHE A 127 0.06 6.24 -4.33
C PHE A 127 0.51 6.85 -5.66
N ARG A 128 1.53 6.26 -6.28
CA ARG A 128 1.93 6.48 -7.67
C ARG A 128 1.82 5.17 -8.42
N VAL A 129 1.05 5.17 -9.50
CA VAL A 129 0.74 3.98 -10.28
C VAL A 129 1.35 4.12 -11.67
N PHE A 130 2.35 3.28 -11.95
CA PHE A 130 3.05 3.16 -13.22
C PHE A 130 2.48 1.98 -14.01
N ASN A 131 2.90 1.80 -15.26
CA ASN A 131 2.45 0.66 -16.08
C ASN A 131 3.05 -0.68 -15.64
N ASN A 132 4.13 -0.67 -14.86
CA ASN A 132 4.90 -1.84 -14.45
C ASN A 132 5.05 -1.96 -12.92
N GLY A 133 4.25 -1.21 -12.15
CA GLY A 133 4.28 -1.29 -10.70
C GLY A 133 3.66 -0.09 -10.02
N ILE A 134 3.71 -0.11 -8.70
CA ILE A 134 3.25 0.99 -7.85
C ILE A 134 4.33 1.38 -6.85
N GLY A 135 4.28 2.64 -6.44
CA GLY A 135 4.99 3.14 -5.28
C GLY A 135 4.01 3.84 -4.36
N PHE A 136 4.04 3.56 -3.06
CA PHE A 136 3.25 4.33 -2.09
C PHE A 136 4.06 4.72 -0.85
N ARG A 137 3.63 5.78 -0.17
CA ARG A 137 4.27 6.23 1.07
C ARG A 137 3.31 7.03 1.92
N TYR A 138 3.71 7.22 3.18
CA TYR A 138 3.03 8.12 4.11
C TYR A 138 3.74 9.47 4.15
N VAL A 139 2.95 10.54 4.30
CA VAL A 139 3.45 11.92 4.48
C VAL A 139 2.82 12.48 5.75
N PHE A 140 3.66 12.73 6.75
CA PHE A 140 3.23 13.34 7.99
C PHE A 140 3.47 14.85 7.91
N PRO A 141 2.42 15.68 7.83
CA PRO A 141 2.56 17.13 7.83
C PRO A 141 2.96 17.63 9.21
N GLU A 142 3.43 18.87 9.27
CA GLU A 142 3.59 19.60 10.52
C GLU A 142 2.24 19.75 11.22
N GLN A 143 2.19 19.43 12.51
CA GLN A 143 0.96 19.40 13.30
C GLN A 143 1.24 19.47 14.81
N GLU A 144 0.29 20.03 15.57
CA GLU A 144 0.37 20.13 17.03
C GLU A 144 0.16 18.78 17.73
N GLY A 145 -0.75 17.94 17.23
CA GLY A 145 -1.13 16.68 17.86
C GLY A 145 -0.10 15.55 17.75
N LEU A 146 0.97 15.73 16.97
CA LEU A 146 2.04 14.76 16.78
C LEU A 146 3.30 15.45 16.24
N THR A 147 4.17 15.96 17.13
CA THR A 147 5.40 16.66 16.71
C THR A 147 6.62 15.73 16.70
N ASN A 148 6.86 15.00 17.79
CA ASN A 148 7.90 13.99 17.88
C ASN A 148 7.28 12.62 17.62
N VAL A 149 7.96 11.78 16.83
CA VAL A 149 7.44 10.50 16.39
C VAL A 149 8.47 9.42 16.69
N GLU A 150 8.09 8.50 17.57
CA GLU A 150 8.84 7.29 17.87
C GLU A 150 8.00 6.09 17.39
N ILE A 151 8.33 5.55 16.21
CA ILE A 151 7.59 4.44 15.59
C ILE A 151 8.11 3.13 16.16
N VAL A 152 7.21 2.31 16.71
CA VAL A 152 7.50 0.95 17.17
C VAL A 152 7.13 -0.07 16.10
N SER A 153 6.12 0.21 15.28
CA SER A 153 5.73 -0.64 14.17
C SER A 153 5.09 0.14 13.04
N GLU A 154 5.37 -0.27 11.80
CA GLU A 154 4.68 0.17 10.60
C GLU A 154 3.76 -0.99 10.20
N GLU A 155 2.46 -0.79 10.29
CA GLU A 155 1.41 -1.79 10.05
C GLU A 155 1.04 -1.84 8.56
N THR A 156 2.04 -1.70 7.68
CA THR A 156 1.86 -1.85 6.24
C THR A 156 1.93 -3.33 5.89
N GLU A 157 0.86 -3.86 5.31
CA GLU A 157 0.80 -5.25 4.86
C GLU A 157 1.03 -5.38 3.34
N PHE A 158 1.45 -6.58 2.94
CA PHE A 158 1.56 -7.04 1.56
C PHE A 158 0.98 -8.44 1.44
N ARG A 159 -0.35 -8.52 1.38
CA ARG A 159 -1.08 -9.77 1.19
C ARG A 159 -1.07 -10.17 -0.28
N LEU A 160 -0.36 -11.22 -0.67
CA LEU A 160 -0.27 -11.66 -2.06
C LEU A 160 -1.62 -12.22 -2.56
N GLY A 161 -1.97 -11.92 -3.82
CA GLY A 161 -3.23 -12.36 -4.42
C GLY A 161 -3.33 -13.85 -4.72
N SER A 162 -2.21 -14.57 -4.65
CA SER A 162 -2.16 -16.03 -4.81
C SER A 162 -0.88 -16.60 -4.23
N ASP A 163 -0.86 -17.90 -3.99
CA ASP A 163 0.34 -18.65 -3.61
C ASP A 163 1.48 -18.46 -4.64
N CYS A 164 2.71 -18.57 -4.18
CA CYS A 164 3.89 -18.15 -4.94
C CYS A 164 5.14 -18.99 -4.64
N ILE A 165 6.09 -18.91 -5.56
CA ILE A 165 7.49 -19.26 -5.33
C ILE A 165 8.27 -17.96 -5.12
N ALA A 166 9.15 -17.92 -4.12
CA ALA A 166 9.96 -16.74 -3.80
C ALA A 166 11.45 -16.99 -4.02
N TRP A 167 12.14 -16.00 -4.58
CA TRP A 167 13.60 -15.87 -4.54
C TRP A 167 13.97 -14.79 -3.53
N TRP A 168 14.56 -15.22 -2.43
CA TRP A 168 14.77 -14.36 -1.26
C TRP A 168 16.05 -14.71 -0.51
N ILE A 169 16.49 -13.77 0.32
CA ILE A 169 17.53 -13.98 1.32
C ILE A 169 16.95 -13.70 2.71
N PRO A 170 17.37 -14.46 3.75
CA PRO A 170 16.91 -14.21 5.10
C PRO A 170 17.30 -12.81 5.58
N ALA A 171 16.41 -12.19 6.36
CA ALA A 171 16.69 -10.92 7.02
C ALA A 171 17.83 -11.09 8.02
N ASP A 172 18.73 -10.11 8.07
CA ASP A 172 19.87 -10.10 8.98
C ASP A 172 20.24 -8.67 9.34
N SER A 173 20.50 -8.41 10.62
CA SER A 173 20.85 -7.08 11.13
C SER A 173 22.25 -6.61 10.72
N ILE A 174 23.13 -7.51 10.27
CA ILE A 174 24.54 -7.22 9.96
C ILE A 174 24.75 -6.90 8.47
N GLY A 175 24.02 -7.55 7.55
CA GLY A 175 24.22 -7.34 6.12
C GLY A 175 23.40 -8.24 5.21
N TYR A 176 23.69 -8.20 3.91
CA TYR A 176 22.93 -8.92 2.86
C TYR A 176 23.65 -10.15 2.28
N GLU A 177 24.85 -10.48 2.74
CA GLU A 177 25.70 -11.53 2.17
C GLU A 177 25.17 -12.94 2.50
N ARG A 178 24.10 -13.35 1.83
CA ARG A 178 23.43 -14.64 2.01
C ARG A 178 23.16 -15.27 0.65
N PHE A 179 23.09 -16.60 0.61
CA PHE A 179 22.63 -17.29 -0.59
C PHE A 179 21.14 -17.10 -0.77
N TYR A 180 20.73 -16.83 -2.01
CA TYR A 180 19.32 -16.86 -2.38
C TYR A 180 18.74 -18.25 -2.16
N ARG A 181 17.52 -18.25 -1.62
CA ARG A 181 16.67 -19.42 -1.48
C ARG A 181 15.57 -19.34 -2.53
N ASN A 182 15.17 -20.48 -3.06
CA ASN A 182 14.02 -20.64 -3.94
C ASN A 182 13.06 -21.60 -3.25
N THR A 183 12.02 -21.05 -2.62
CA THR A 183 11.11 -21.83 -1.76
C THR A 183 9.66 -21.40 -1.96
N SER A 184 8.75 -22.23 -1.47
CA SER A 184 7.35 -21.82 -1.30
C SER A 184 7.23 -20.74 -0.22
N PHE A 185 6.09 -20.04 -0.21
CA PHE A 185 5.78 -19.02 0.80
C PHE A 185 5.92 -19.53 2.24
N LYS A 186 5.51 -20.77 2.50
CA LYS A 186 5.46 -21.36 3.86
C LYS A 186 6.80 -21.52 4.54
N GLU A 187 7.89 -21.54 3.77
CA GLU A 187 9.25 -21.73 4.27
C GLU A 187 9.94 -20.41 4.63
N ILE A 188 9.24 -19.30 4.43
CA ILE A 188 9.74 -17.95 4.63
C ILE A 188 9.39 -17.51 6.05
N GLU A 189 10.35 -16.92 6.76
CA GLU A 189 10.09 -16.30 8.06
C GLU A 189 10.23 -14.78 7.92
N THR A 190 11.46 -14.27 7.99
CA THR A 190 11.76 -12.86 7.74
C THR A 190 12.80 -12.76 6.63
N LEU A 191 12.58 -11.84 5.68
CA LEU A 191 13.38 -11.69 4.48
C LEU A 191 13.83 -10.25 4.24
N ASN A 192 14.95 -10.06 3.55
CA ASN A 192 15.35 -8.73 3.06
C ASN A 192 14.67 -8.40 1.73
N THR A 193 14.47 -7.11 1.48
CA THR A 193 14.10 -6.60 0.16
C THR A 193 15.34 -6.13 -0.63
N PRO A 194 15.36 -6.18 -1.98
CA PRO A 194 14.28 -6.61 -2.86
C PRO A 194 14.03 -8.12 -2.75
N VAL A 195 12.75 -8.49 -2.71
CA VAL A 195 12.32 -9.89 -2.84
C VAL A 195 11.55 -10.04 -4.13
N THR A 196 11.69 -11.21 -4.77
CA THR A 196 10.98 -11.50 -6.02
C THR A 196 10.12 -12.74 -5.86
N PHE A 197 8.89 -12.66 -6.35
CA PHE A 197 7.90 -13.73 -6.32
C PHE A 197 7.46 -14.07 -7.75
N GLU A 198 7.27 -15.35 -8.02
CA GLU A 198 6.49 -15.86 -9.15
C GLU A 198 5.15 -16.36 -8.59
N LEU A 199 4.08 -15.67 -8.97
CA LEU A 199 2.72 -16.04 -8.59
C LEU A 199 2.22 -17.21 -9.46
N LYS A 200 1.29 -18.02 -8.92
CA LYS A 200 0.66 -19.12 -9.67
C LYS A 200 -0.06 -18.70 -10.94
N ASN A 201 -0.48 -17.44 -11.05
CA ASN A 201 -1.11 -16.89 -12.25
C ASN A 201 -0.10 -16.46 -13.33
N GLY A 202 1.21 -16.69 -13.13
CA GLY A 202 2.27 -16.37 -14.08
C GLY A 202 2.76 -14.93 -14.05
N LEU A 203 2.32 -14.13 -13.07
CA LEU A 203 2.87 -12.80 -12.80
C LEU A 203 4.14 -12.90 -11.95
N TYR A 204 5.08 -12.00 -12.21
CA TYR A 204 6.26 -11.79 -11.39
C TYR A 204 6.12 -10.48 -10.64
N ILE A 205 6.36 -10.53 -9.33
CA ILE A 205 6.30 -9.37 -8.44
C ILE A 205 7.65 -9.18 -7.78
N SER A 206 8.08 -7.93 -7.62
CA SER A 206 9.17 -7.62 -6.70
C SER A 206 8.79 -6.53 -5.72
N ILE A 207 8.98 -6.78 -4.43
CA ILE A 207 8.71 -5.83 -3.35
C ILE A 207 10.02 -5.25 -2.85
N HIS A 208 10.10 -3.93 -2.80
CA HIS A 208 11.26 -3.19 -2.29
C HIS A 208 10.88 -1.82 -1.73
N GLU A 209 11.88 -1.00 -1.44
CA GLU A 209 11.69 0.40 -1.05
C GLU A 209 12.54 1.34 -1.90
N ALA A 210 12.14 2.62 -1.97
CA ALA A 210 12.91 3.67 -2.63
C ALA A 210 12.99 4.94 -1.79
N ASN A 211 14.09 5.68 -1.92
CA ASN A 211 14.41 6.85 -1.11
C ASN A 211 14.41 6.58 0.42
N PRO A 212 15.18 5.59 0.93
CA PRO A 212 15.30 5.31 2.36
C PRO A 212 16.18 6.35 3.06
N THR A 213 15.64 7.54 3.34
CA THR A 213 16.33 8.63 4.03
C THR A 213 15.74 8.81 5.42
N ASP A 214 16.59 8.89 6.46
CA ASP A 214 16.21 9.13 7.85
C ASP A 214 15.07 8.21 8.36
N TYR A 215 15.07 6.96 7.89
CA TYR A 215 14.07 5.95 8.21
C TYR A 215 14.73 4.56 8.34
N ALA A 216 14.11 3.66 9.09
CA ALA A 216 14.64 2.30 9.23
C ALA A 216 14.48 1.49 7.93
N ARG A 217 15.46 0.62 7.68
CA ARG A 217 15.45 -0.32 6.56
C ARG A 217 14.24 -1.25 6.61
N LEU A 218 13.63 -1.50 5.47
CA LEU A 218 12.55 -2.47 5.27
C LEU A 218 13.09 -3.91 5.19
N THR A 219 12.57 -4.76 6.06
CA THR A 219 12.49 -6.20 5.86
C THR A 219 11.02 -6.61 5.86
N LEU A 220 10.70 -7.82 5.38
CA LEU A 220 9.33 -8.35 5.43
C LEU A 220 9.30 -9.55 6.34
N LYS A 221 8.29 -9.64 7.21
CA LYS A 221 8.04 -10.81 8.06
C LYS A 221 6.76 -11.49 7.54
N ARG A 222 6.81 -12.80 7.35
CA ARG A 222 5.62 -13.60 7.03
C ARG A 222 4.68 -13.59 8.23
N ASP A 223 3.38 -13.39 7.97
CA ASP A 223 2.38 -13.58 9.00
C ASP A 223 2.28 -15.07 9.41
N GLU A 224 1.99 -15.31 10.67
CA GLU A 224 1.96 -16.66 11.25
C GLU A 224 0.63 -17.36 10.99
N GLU A 225 -0.46 -16.61 10.86
CA GLU A 225 -1.82 -17.13 10.68
C GLU A 225 -2.24 -17.13 9.20
N ASP A 226 -1.71 -16.20 8.41
CA ASP A 226 -2.00 -16.03 7.00
C ASP A 226 -0.84 -16.42 6.09
N GLU A 227 -1.06 -17.49 5.31
CA GLU A 227 -0.08 -18.04 4.40
C GLU A 227 0.12 -17.23 3.10
N LEU A 228 -0.38 -16.00 3.00
CA LEU A 228 -0.14 -15.11 1.86
C LEU A 228 0.29 -13.69 2.28
N GLU A 229 0.39 -13.40 3.57
CA GLU A 229 0.63 -12.06 4.09
C GLU A 229 2.06 -11.83 4.56
N PHE A 230 2.60 -10.68 4.17
CA PHE A 230 3.84 -10.15 4.72
C PHE A 230 3.60 -8.81 5.40
N ASP A 231 4.11 -8.69 6.62
CA ASP A 231 4.15 -7.45 7.35
C ASP A 231 5.42 -6.67 7.06
N CYS A 232 5.29 -5.34 7.01
CA CYS A 232 6.42 -4.45 7.10
C CYS A 232 7.15 -4.62 8.43
N TYR A 233 8.38 -5.12 8.36
CA TYR A 233 9.22 -5.36 9.51
C TYR A 233 10.46 -4.47 9.44
N LEU A 234 10.39 -3.27 10.02
CA LEU A 234 11.55 -2.37 10.02
C LEU A 234 12.61 -2.83 11.03
N VAL A 235 13.88 -2.64 10.66
CA VAL A 235 15.02 -2.96 11.53
C VAL A 235 15.04 -2.00 12.74
N PRO A 236 14.98 -2.51 13.98
CA PRO A 236 14.90 -1.66 15.16
C PRO A 236 16.26 -1.10 15.60
N PHE A 237 16.23 0.01 16.34
CA PHE A 237 17.33 0.43 17.21
C PHE A 237 17.51 -0.58 18.36
N PRO A 238 18.65 -0.54 19.09
CA PRO A 238 18.88 -1.42 20.24
C PRO A 238 17.83 -1.34 21.35
N ASP A 239 17.08 -0.23 21.45
CA ASP A 239 15.99 -0.05 22.41
C ASP A 239 14.62 -0.49 21.89
N GLY A 240 14.57 -1.13 20.71
CA GLY A 240 13.36 -1.66 20.09
C GLY A 240 12.55 -0.66 19.27
N ILE A 241 12.80 0.64 19.40
CA ILE A 241 12.14 1.66 18.58
C ILE A 241 12.66 1.54 17.15
N LYS A 242 11.77 1.53 16.16
CA LYS A 242 12.14 1.38 14.75
C LYS A 242 12.54 2.71 14.12
N VAL A 243 11.84 3.80 14.40
CA VAL A 243 12.16 5.13 13.85
C VAL A 243 11.98 6.20 14.90
N LYS A 244 12.93 7.15 14.96
CA LYS A 244 12.86 8.35 15.81
C LYS A 244 12.98 9.58 14.93
N THR A 245 11.92 10.36 14.82
CA THR A 245 11.87 11.52 13.91
C THR A 245 10.92 12.60 14.45
N LYS A 246 10.73 13.67 13.67
CA LYS A 246 9.78 14.74 13.95
C LYS A 246 9.01 15.12 12.69
N THR A 247 7.78 15.59 12.85
CA THR A 247 7.03 16.16 11.72
C THR A 247 7.58 17.52 11.32
N PRO A 248 7.54 17.89 10.02
CA PRO A 248 7.06 17.07 8.90
C PRO A 248 8.11 16.04 8.44
N PHE A 249 7.66 14.84 8.08
CA PHE A 249 8.51 13.81 7.48
C PHE A 249 7.72 12.95 6.49
N LYS A 250 8.43 12.07 5.77
CA LYS A 250 7.84 11.12 4.82
C LYS A 250 8.49 9.77 5.04
N THR A 251 7.73 8.69 4.91
CA THR A 251 8.35 7.37 4.83
C THR A 251 9.07 7.23 3.50
N PRO A 252 10.00 6.25 3.40
CA PRO A 252 10.44 5.74 2.11
C PRO A 252 9.23 5.27 1.30
N TRP A 253 9.38 5.21 -0.01
CA TRP A 253 8.39 4.58 -0.87
C TRP A 253 8.43 3.08 -0.66
N ARG A 254 7.26 2.45 -0.51
CA ARG A 254 7.05 1.02 -0.65
C ARG A 254 6.75 0.73 -2.11
N ILE A 255 7.56 -0.12 -2.73
CA ILE A 255 7.55 -0.38 -4.16
C ILE A 255 7.07 -1.80 -4.40
N ILE A 256 6.14 -1.96 -5.33
CA ILE A 256 5.70 -3.26 -5.84
C ILE A 256 5.81 -3.21 -7.37
N LEU A 257 6.84 -3.86 -7.92
CA LEU A 257 6.98 -4.09 -9.35
C LEU A 257 6.07 -5.24 -9.76
N ILE A 258 5.41 -5.11 -10.91
CA ILE A 258 4.43 -6.09 -11.41
C ILE A 258 4.63 -6.26 -12.91
N VAL A 259 5.06 -7.45 -13.32
CA VAL A 259 5.32 -7.76 -14.73
C VAL A 259 4.85 -9.18 -15.09
N SER A 260 4.53 -9.39 -16.36
CA SER A 260 4.19 -10.71 -16.90
C SER A 260 5.39 -11.47 -17.46
N ASP A 261 6.57 -10.86 -17.41
CA ASP A 261 7.82 -11.34 -18.01
C ASP A 261 8.95 -10.90 -17.08
N PRO A 262 9.71 -11.83 -16.48
CA PRO A 262 10.65 -11.51 -15.42
C PRO A 262 11.81 -10.62 -15.91
N GLU A 263 12.14 -10.62 -17.21
CA GLU A 263 13.16 -9.73 -17.77
C GLU A 263 12.80 -8.25 -17.55
N LYS A 264 11.50 -7.93 -17.56
CA LYS A 264 10.99 -6.56 -17.38
C LYS A 264 11.12 -6.05 -15.94
N LEU A 265 11.43 -6.90 -14.97
CA LEU A 265 11.79 -6.43 -13.63
C LEU A 265 13.07 -5.59 -13.68
N ILE A 266 14.04 -6.00 -14.52
CA ILE A 266 15.35 -5.36 -14.64
C ILE A 266 15.26 -4.06 -15.45
N GLU A 267 14.37 -4.01 -16.45
CA GLU A 267 14.13 -2.83 -17.28
C GLU A 267 13.42 -1.69 -16.54
N SER A 268 12.90 -1.95 -15.34
CA SER A 268 12.08 -0.98 -14.61
C SER A 268 12.91 0.18 -14.05
N GLY A 269 12.66 1.38 -14.56
CA GLY A 269 13.17 2.62 -13.98
C GLY A 269 12.37 3.15 -12.77
N LEU A 270 11.40 2.41 -12.23
CA LEU A 270 10.45 2.92 -11.22
C LEU A 270 11.14 3.39 -9.93
N MET A 271 12.27 2.77 -9.57
CA MET A 271 13.05 3.13 -8.38
C MET A 271 13.93 4.38 -8.55
N GLN A 272 14.11 4.88 -9.77
CA GLN A 272 14.89 6.08 -10.09
C GLN A 272 14.02 7.35 -10.07
#